data_AF-A0A6A6FC42-F1
#
_entry.id   AF-A0A6A6FC42-F1
#
_cell.length_a   1.000
_cell.length_b   1.000
_cell.length_c   1.000
_cell.angle_alpha   90.00
_cell.angle_beta   90.00
_cell.angle_gamma   90.00
#
_symmetry.space_group_name_H-M   'P 1'
#
loop_
_entity.id
_entity.type
_entity.pdbx_description
1 polymer ?
#
loop_
_entity_poly.entity_id
_entity_poly.type
_entity_poly.pdbx_seq_one_letter_code
_entity_poly.pdbx_strand_id
1 'polypeptide(L)'
;MLIEWLSIAPLHQSFPFKLHLDHLNATTWSDNPSVWRADPSPEGDRLWQENWESRPMLIPVQDVKKLNQDLDYVSRWADDPNMALVGSQAHHLLHCVDVLRKAVWSDHYWPKGNLNPGHRTHQTHCVDLLRQDIMCRAPMGVFPLIWMEAESQPTPNFNVSLQCSNWDLMWSWWRERQMTEDQVDKAWVKPPGVKQWPAPNALKQEKAALAEICSRPNISCTVKGEALTPETGILV
;
A
#
# COMPACT_ATOMS: atom_id res chain seq x y z
N MET A 1 13.43 -26.60 -21.26
CA MET A 1 13.19 -25.18 -21.58
C MET A 1 13.17 -24.43 -20.27
N LEU A 2 14.32 -23.90 -19.84
CA LEU A 2 14.42 -23.07 -18.64
C LEU A 2 13.92 -21.68 -19.02
N ILE A 3 12.81 -21.25 -18.43
CA ILE A 3 12.34 -19.88 -18.56
C ILE A 3 13.29 -19.04 -17.70
N GLU A 4 14.19 -18.29 -18.34
CA GLU A 4 14.91 -17.23 -17.65
C GLU A 4 13.90 -16.18 -17.20
N TRP A 5 13.72 -16.05 -15.88
CA TRP A 5 12.96 -14.97 -15.29
C TRP A 5 13.76 -13.68 -15.39
N LEU A 6 13.70 -13.01 -16.53
CA LEU A 6 14.18 -11.63 -16.68
C LEU A 6 13.26 -10.71 -15.88
N SER A 7 13.55 -10.57 -14.59
CA SER A 7 12.86 -9.60 -13.74
C SER A 7 13.34 -8.19 -14.08
N ILE A 8 12.41 -7.32 -14.48
CA ILE A 8 12.67 -5.88 -14.68
C ILE A 8 12.71 -5.12 -13.36
N ALA A 9 12.32 -5.75 -12.24
CA ALA A 9 12.31 -5.13 -10.93
C ALA A 9 13.76 -4.89 -10.46
N PRO A 10 14.18 -3.63 -10.24
CA PRO A 10 15.59 -3.32 -9.97
C PRO A 10 16.14 -4.01 -8.72
N LEU A 11 15.27 -4.29 -7.75
CA LEU A 11 15.63 -4.89 -6.47
C LEU A 11 15.73 -6.42 -6.52
N HIS A 12 15.25 -7.05 -7.59
CA HIS A 12 15.22 -8.51 -7.66
C HIS A 12 16.63 -9.14 -7.68
N GLN A 13 17.63 -8.42 -8.19
CA GLN A 13 19.02 -8.90 -8.22
C GLN A 13 19.69 -8.90 -6.84
N SER A 14 19.25 -8.03 -5.92
CA SER A 14 19.82 -7.88 -4.59
C SER A 14 18.96 -8.49 -3.47
N PHE A 15 17.72 -8.86 -3.78
CA PHE A 15 16.82 -9.52 -2.86
C PHE A 15 17.06 -11.04 -2.85
N PRO A 16 17.35 -11.67 -1.69
CA PRO A 16 17.55 -13.11 -1.58
C PRO A 16 16.22 -13.86 -1.67
N PHE A 17 15.65 -13.94 -2.88
CA PHE A 17 14.33 -14.53 -3.09
C PHE A 17 14.30 -15.99 -2.63
N LYS A 18 13.41 -16.30 -1.69
CA LYS A 18 13.20 -17.64 -1.16
C LYS A 18 11.72 -17.98 -1.16
N LEU A 19 11.38 -19.05 -1.86
CA LEU A 19 10.05 -19.66 -1.81
C LEU A 19 9.98 -20.69 -0.70
N HIS A 20 8.80 -20.81 -0.11
CA HIS A 20 8.45 -21.84 0.85
C HIS A 20 6.98 -22.20 0.71
N LEU A 21 6.60 -23.35 1.27
CA LEU A 21 5.19 -23.72 1.34
C LEU A 21 4.60 -23.10 2.59
N ASP A 22 3.54 -22.31 2.41
CA ASP A 22 2.71 -21.81 3.49
C ASP A 22 1.31 -22.39 3.37
N HIS A 23 0.71 -22.75 4.50
CA HIS A 23 -0.69 -23.16 4.57
C HIS A 23 -1.55 -21.98 4.98
N LEU A 24 -2.50 -21.60 4.14
CA LEU A 24 -3.42 -20.51 4.44
C LEU A 24 -4.42 -20.94 5.51
N ASN A 25 -4.70 -20.04 6.45
CA ASN A 25 -5.83 -20.16 7.36
C ASN A 25 -6.91 -19.13 6.97
N ALA A 26 -7.65 -19.46 5.91
CA ALA A 26 -8.58 -18.58 5.22
C ALA A 26 -10.02 -19.15 5.12
N THR A 27 -10.37 -20.13 5.97
CA THR A 27 -11.76 -20.60 6.11
C THR A 27 -12.73 -19.44 6.28
N THR A 28 -13.85 -19.47 5.56
CA THR A 28 -14.84 -18.39 5.57
C THR A 28 -15.41 -18.16 6.97
N TRP A 29 -15.82 -19.24 7.65
CA TRP A 29 -16.32 -19.22 9.02
C TRP A 29 -15.31 -19.86 9.95
N SER A 30 -15.07 -19.21 11.09
CA SER A 30 -14.11 -19.66 12.10
C SER A 30 -14.53 -19.16 13.47
N ASP A 31 -14.49 -20.05 14.47
CA ASP A 31 -14.72 -19.68 15.88
C ASP A 31 -13.54 -18.90 16.48
N ASN A 32 -12.36 -19.04 15.87
CA ASN A 32 -11.11 -18.41 16.28
C ASN A 32 -10.48 -17.68 15.09
N PRO A 33 -11.12 -16.59 14.59
CA PRO A 33 -10.57 -15.84 13.48
C PRO A 33 -9.20 -15.26 13.86
N SER A 34 -8.31 -15.21 12.87
CA SER A 34 -7.03 -14.52 13.05
C SER A 34 -7.24 -13.05 13.39
N VAL A 35 -6.34 -12.47 14.19
CA VAL A 35 -6.31 -11.03 14.53
C VAL A 35 -6.34 -10.16 13.26
N TRP A 36 -5.79 -10.64 12.14
CA TRP A 36 -5.83 -9.96 10.84
C TRP A 36 -7.25 -9.66 10.32
N ARG A 37 -8.26 -10.45 10.73
CA ARG A 37 -9.65 -10.35 10.28
C ARG A 37 -10.66 -10.26 11.43
N ALA A 38 -10.17 -10.08 12.65
CA ALA A 38 -11.00 -9.92 13.84
C ALA A 38 -11.61 -8.51 13.88
N ASP A 39 -12.55 -8.29 14.81
CA ASP A 39 -13.12 -6.98 15.07
C ASP A 39 -12.03 -5.94 15.42
N PRO A 40 -12.30 -4.64 15.16
CA PRO A 40 -11.35 -3.57 15.45
C PRO A 40 -10.82 -3.61 16.89
N SER A 41 -9.51 -3.57 17.02
CA SER A 41 -8.82 -3.56 18.30
C SER A 41 -7.45 -2.85 18.18
N PRO A 42 -6.92 -2.26 19.27
CA PRO A 42 -5.60 -1.64 19.24
C PRO A 42 -4.49 -2.58 18.78
N GLU A 43 -4.56 -3.85 19.18
CA GLU A 43 -3.58 -4.86 18.77
C GLU A 43 -3.69 -5.19 17.28
N GLY A 44 -4.90 -5.34 16.75
CA GLY A 44 -5.10 -5.55 15.31
C GLY A 44 -4.61 -4.37 14.48
N ASP A 45 -4.92 -3.14 14.89
CA ASP A 45 -4.47 -1.94 14.19
C ASP A 45 -2.94 -1.80 14.20
N ARG A 46 -2.31 -2.07 15.35
CA ARG A 46 -0.84 -2.10 15.47
C ARG A 46 -0.23 -3.16 14.56
N LEU A 47 -0.78 -4.39 14.56
CA LEU A 47 -0.30 -5.49 13.72
C LEU A 47 -0.34 -5.13 12.23
N TRP A 48 -1.45 -4.55 11.77
CA TRP A 48 -1.56 -4.08 10.38
C TRP A 48 -0.51 -3.00 10.08
N GLN A 49 -0.49 -1.94 10.89
CA GLN A 49 0.41 -0.80 10.69
C GLN A 49 1.89 -1.23 10.64
N GLU A 50 2.35 -2.03 11.60
CA GLU A 50 3.74 -2.51 11.68
C GLU A 50 4.18 -3.39 10.50
N ASN A 51 3.25 -3.86 9.66
CA ASN A 51 3.56 -4.71 8.52
C ASN A 51 3.50 -3.96 7.17
N TRP A 52 2.76 -2.85 7.06
CA TRP A 52 2.75 -2.05 5.83
C TRP A 52 3.48 -0.71 5.95
N GLU A 53 3.68 -0.18 7.16
CA GLU A 53 4.29 1.13 7.37
C GLU A 53 5.78 1.10 7.05
N SER A 54 6.13 1.50 5.83
CA SER A 54 7.49 1.53 5.32
C SER A 54 7.89 2.92 4.86
N ARG A 55 9.16 3.26 5.03
CA ARG A 55 9.76 4.48 4.50
C ARG A 55 10.30 4.22 3.09
N PRO A 56 10.43 5.26 2.24
CA PRO A 56 11.08 5.11 0.95
C PRO A 56 12.51 4.59 1.10
N MET A 57 13.01 3.92 0.07
CA MET A 57 14.41 3.56 -0.09
C MET A 57 15.06 4.43 -1.18
N LEU A 58 16.36 4.65 -1.08
CA LEU A 58 17.14 5.31 -2.13
C LEU A 58 17.74 4.27 -3.07
N ILE A 59 17.53 4.44 -4.38
CA ILE A 59 18.22 3.65 -5.42
C ILE A 59 18.82 4.56 -6.48
N PRO A 60 19.85 4.11 -7.22
CA PRO A 60 20.34 4.86 -8.37
C PRO A 60 19.22 5.17 -9.36
N VAL A 61 19.15 6.41 -9.86
CA VAL A 61 18.13 6.83 -10.83
C VAL A 61 18.13 5.96 -12.08
N GLN A 62 19.31 5.50 -12.51
CA GLN A 62 19.44 4.62 -13.68
C GLN A 62 18.75 3.28 -13.48
N ASP A 63 18.62 2.81 -12.24
CA ASP A 63 17.88 1.59 -11.92
C ASP A 63 16.37 1.78 -12.10
N VAL A 64 15.84 2.97 -11.83
CA VAL A 64 14.42 3.29 -12.09
C VAL A 64 14.08 3.22 -13.59
N LYS A 65 15.05 3.49 -14.47
CA LYS A 65 14.84 3.39 -15.93
C LYS A 65 14.38 2.01 -16.39
N LYS A 66 14.76 0.95 -15.66
CA LYS A 66 14.34 -0.45 -15.93
C LYS A 66 12.82 -0.63 -15.81
N LEU A 67 12.15 0.27 -15.09
CA LEU A 67 10.69 0.32 -14.92
C LEU A 67 9.97 1.13 -16.02
N ASN A 68 10.66 1.46 -17.12
CA ASN A 68 10.12 2.22 -18.24
C ASN A 68 9.53 3.60 -17.84
N GLN A 69 10.18 4.27 -16.89
CA GLN A 69 9.78 5.60 -16.40
C GLN A 69 10.55 6.72 -17.11
N ASP A 70 9.92 7.90 -17.21
CA ASP A 70 10.60 9.13 -17.63
C ASP A 70 11.40 9.70 -16.45
N LEU A 71 12.73 9.66 -16.57
CA LEU A 71 13.66 10.05 -15.52
C LEU A 71 13.60 11.55 -15.17
N ASP A 72 13.01 12.37 -16.04
CA ASP A 72 12.84 13.80 -15.77
C ASP A 72 11.82 14.08 -14.66
N TYR A 73 10.89 13.16 -14.44
CA TYR A 73 9.82 13.26 -13.45
C TYR A 73 10.02 12.36 -12.23
N VAL A 74 11.06 11.52 -12.23
CA VAL A 74 11.43 10.70 -11.08
C VAL A 74 11.96 11.60 -9.96
N SER A 75 11.39 11.45 -8.76
CA SER A 75 11.80 12.18 -7.57
C SER A 75 13.30 11.99 -7.29
N ARG A 76 14.02 13.10 -7.11
CA ARG A 76 15.45 13.10 -6.78
C ARG A 76 15.64 13.36 -5.30
N TRP A 77 16.60 12.66 -4.73
CA TRP A 77 17.03 12.94 -3.38
C TRP A 77 17.79 14.27 -3.31
N ALA A 78 17.50 15.07 -2.28
CA ALA A 78 18.04 16.43 -2.18
C ALA A 78 19.56 16.43 -1.96
N ASP A 79 20.09 15.48 -1.17
CA ASP A 79 21.52 15.42 -0.88
C ASP A 79 22.33 14.69 -1.99
N ASP A 80 21.68 13.92 -2.86
CA ASP A 80 22.31 13.31 -4.05
C ASP A 80 21.31 13.17 -5.21
N PRO A 81 21.41 14.00 -6.27
CA PRO A 81 20.48 13.98 -7.40
C PRO A 81 20.60 12.72 -8.28
N ASN A 82 21.61 11.88 -8.07
CA ASN A 82 21.74 10.58 -8.74
C ASN A 82 20.92 9.48 -8.07
N MET A 83 20.34 9.76 -6.89
CA MET A 83 19.50 8.84 -6.15
C MET A 83 18.02 9.21 -6.29
N ALA A 84 17.19 8.18 -6.44
CA ALA A 84 15.74 8.28 -6.52
C ALA A 84 15.10 7.63 -5.30
N LEU A 85 13.99 8.23 -4.86
CA LEU A 85 13.15 7.66 -3.82
C LEU A 85 12.21 6.63 -4.44
N VAL A 86 12.13 5.44 -3.84
CA VAL A 86 11.22 4.38 -4.26
C VAL A 86 10.44 3.83 -3.07
N GLY A 87 9.16 3.54 -3.29
CA GLY A 87 8.29 2.85 -2.33
C GLY A 87 8.27 1.34 -2.58
N SER A 88 7.88 0.59 -1.55
CA SER A 88 7.67 -0.86 -1.67
C SER A 88 6.28 -1.16 -2.19
N GLN A 89 6.19 -1.89 -3.31
CA GLN A 89 4.92 -2.36 -3.83
C GLN A 89 4.23 -3.33 -2.86
N ALA A 90 4.98 -4.24 -2.22
CA ALA A 90 4.39 -5.21 -1.29
C ALA A 90 3.73 -4.53 -0.09
N HIS A 91 4.41 -3.54 0.51
CA HIS A 91 3.86 -2.77 1.63
C HIS A 91 2.68 -1.92 1.18
N HIS A 92 2.74 -1.31 -0.01
CA HIS A 92 1.63 -0.51 -0.52
C HIS A 92 0.37 -1.35 -0.81
N LEU A 93 0.53 -2.58 -1.34
CA LEU A 93 -0.59 -3.50 -1.50
C LEU A 93 -1.18 -3.91 -0.15
N LEU A 94 -0.36 -4.16 0.87
CA LEU A 94 -0.85 -4.48 2.21
C LEU A 94 -1.56 -3.27 2.87
N HIS A 95 -1.06 -2.06 2.68
CA HIS A 95 -1.74 -0.81 3.05
C HIS A 95 -3.10 -0.70 2.38
N CYS A 96 -3.20 -1.02 1.09
CA CYS A 96 -4.49 -1.03 0.38
C CYS A 96 -5.48 -2.01 1.01
N VAL A 97 -5.01 -3.18 1.45
CA VAL A 97 -5.85 -4.14 2.18
C VAL A 97 -6.30 -3.56 3.52
N ASP A 98 -5.43 -2.89 4.28
CA ASP A 98 -5.79 -2.23 5.55
C ASP A 98 -6.83 -1.09 5.34
N VAL A 99 -6.72 -0.33 4.25
CA VAL A 99 -7.71 0.68 3.86
C VAL A 99 -9.08 0.06 3.63
N LEU A 100 -9.15 -1.05 2.89
CA LEU A 100 -10.41 -1.77 2.63
C LEU A 100 -10.94 -2.45 3.88
N ARG A 101 -10.06 -3.00 4.70
CA ARG A 101 -10.38 -3.55 6.01
C ARG A 101 -11.07 -2.50 6.89
N LYS A 102 -10.50 -1.31 7.03
CA LYS A 102 -11.12 -0.21 7.79
C LYS A 102 -12.46 0.22 7.21
N ALA A 103 -12.66 0.09 5.89
CA ALA A 103 -13.95 0.36 5.25
C ALA A 103 -15.04 -0.67 5.64
N VAL A 104 -14.69 -1.93 5.91
CA VAL A 104 -15.63 -2.94 6.44
C VAL A 104 -16.21 -2.51 7.79
N TRP A 105 -15.38 -1.90 8.64
CA TRP A 105 -15.78 -1.37 9.96
C TRP A 105 -15.85 0.17 9.97
N SER A 106 -16.44 0.75 8.93
CA SER A 106 -16.47 2.21 8.76
C SER A 106 -17.16 2.97 9.90
N ASP A 107 -18.12 2.34 10.57
CA ASP A 107 -18.80 2.85 11.76
C ASP A 107 -17.87 2.94 12.98
N HIS A 108 -16.88 2.04 13.08
CA HIS A 108 -15.84 2.09 14.10
C HIS A 108 -14.77 3.15 13.78
N TYR A 109 -14.23 3.14 12.56
CA TYR A 109 -13.09 4.01 12.20
C TYR A 109 -13.50 5.45 11.87
N TRP A 110 -14.73 5.64 11.39
CA TRP A 110 -15.31 6.94 11.06
C TRP A 110 -16.74 7.06 11.61
N PRO A 111 -16.93 7.04 12.95
CA PRO A 111 -18.26 7.05 13.57
C PRO A 111 -19.08 8.32 13.27
N LYS A 112 -18.39 9.40 12.88
CA LYS A 112 -19.00 10.68 12.45
C LYS A 112 -18.93 10.87 10.92
N GLY A 113 -18.58 9.82 10.18
CA GLY A 113 -18.21 9.87 8.77
C GLY A 113 -16.82 10.45 8.52
N ASN A 114 -16.38 10.37 7.27
CA ASN A 114 -15.15 10.99 6.78
C ASN A 114 -15.52 12.08 5.75
N LEU A 115 -15.23 13.33 6.09
CA LEU A 115 -15.53 14.49 5.23
C LEU A 115 -14.44 14.77 4.19
N ASN A 116 -13.28 14.08 4.26
CA ASN A 116 -12.21 14.29 3.30
C ASN A 116 -12.65 13.75 1.91
N PRO A 117 -12.76 14.61 0.88
CA PRO A 117 -13.17 14.17 -0.45
C PRO A 117 -12.19 13.16 -1.06
N GLY A 118 -10.91 13.19 -0.66
CA GLY A 118 -9.91 12.22 -1.09
C GLY A 118 -10.05 10.83 -0.46
N HIS A 119 -10.87 10.67 0.58
CA HIS A 119 -11.04 9.37 1.24
C HIS A 119 -11.63 8.31 0.28
N ARG A 120 -12.67 8.69 -0.48
CA ARG A 120 -13.24 7.80 -1.49
C ARG A 120 -12.26 7.57 -2.64
N THR A 121 -11.56 8.61 -3.10
CA THR A 121 -10.51 8.48 -4.12
C THR A 121 -9.48 7.44 -3.69
N HIS A 122 -9.00 7.49 -2.44
CA HIS A 122 -8.07 6.53 -1.87
C HIS A 122 -8.61 5.10 -1.92
N GLN A 123 -9.81 4.87 -1.39
CA GLN A 123 -10.43 3.53 -1.37
C GLN A 123 -10.56 2.97 -2.79
N THR A 124 -11.04 3.78 -3.74
CA THR A 124 -11.21 3.33 -5.13
C THR A 124 -9.87 3.06 -5.83
N HIS A 125 -8.83 3.85 -5.53
CA HIS A 125 -7.47 3.59 -5.98
C HIS A 125 -6.94 2.26 -5.43
N CYS A 126 -7.14 1.99 -4.12
CA CYS A 126 -6.76 0.73 -3.50
C CYS A 126 -7.44 -0.48 -4.16
N VAL A 127 -8.74 -0.39 -4.44
CA VAL A 127 -9.49 -1.45 -5.14
C VAL A 127 -8.90 -1.69 -6.53
N ASP A 128 -8.69 -0.64 -7.32
CA ASP A 128 -8.21 -0.80 -8.69
C ASP A 128 -6.75 -1.27 -8.74
N LEU A 129 -5.89 -0.79 -7.83
CA LEU A 129 -4.51 -1.23 -7.73
C LEU A 129 -4.40 -2.72 -7.38
N LEU A 130 -5.16 -3.19 -6.38
CA LEU A 130 -5.20 -4.61 -6.02
C LEU A 130 -5.72 -5.45 -7.19
N ARG A 131 -6.77 -5.00 -7.88
CA ARG A 131 -7.28 -5.66 -9.08
C ARG A 131 -6.19 -5.78 -10.17
N GLN A 132 -5.50 -4.68 -10.48
CA GLN A 132 -4.44 -4.67 -11.49
C GLN A 132 -3.28 -5.60 -11.11
N ASP A 133 -2.82 -5.58 -9.86
CA ASP A 133 -1.71 -6.43 -9.40
C ASP A 133 -2.10 -7.93 -9.44
N ILE A 134 -3.30 -8.28 -8.99
CA ILE A 134 -3.81 -9.67 -9.06
C ILE A 134 -3.93 -10.14 -10.50
N MET A 135 -4.49 -9.32 -11.40
CA MET A 135 -4.63 -9.67 -12.82
C MET A 135 -3.28 -9.74 -13.53
N CYS A 136 -2.30 -8.93 -13.13
CA CYS A 136 -0.94 -8.96 -13.65
C CYS A 136 -0.21 -10.25 -13.26
N ARG A 137 -0.34 -10.68 -12.00
CA ARG A 137 0.30 -11.90 -11.49
C ARG A 137 -0.46 -13.18 -11.85
N ALA A 138 -1.78 -13.09 -12.04
CA ALA A 138 -2.69 -14.18 -12.38
C ALA A 138 -2.38 -15.50 -11.62
N PRO A 139 -2.53 -15.52 -10.27
CA PRO A 139 -2.17 -16.69 -9.48
C PRO A 139 -2.99 -17.92 -9.91
N MET A 140 -2.31 -19.02 -10.21
CA MET A 140 -2.91 -20.27 -10.72
C MET A 140 -3.21 -21.30 -9.62
N GLY A 141 -3.15 -20.89 -8.35
CA GLY A 141 -3.53 -21.74 -7.22
C GLY A 141 -5.01 -22.11 -7.31
N VAL A 142 -5.35 -23.33 -6.89
CA VAL A 142 -6.73 -23.83 -6.87
C VAL A 142 -7.17 -24.09 -5.43
N PHE A 143 -8.47 -23.93 -5.17
CA PHE A 143 -9.09 -24.35 -3.93
C PHE A 143 -10.19 -25.38 -4.22
N PRO A 144 -10.34 -26.42 -3.39
CA PRO A 144 -11.43 -27.37 -3.55
C PRO A 144 -12.75 -26.77 -3.07
N LEU A 145 -13.85 -27.29 -3.61
CA LEU A 145 -15.17 -27.17 -3.01
C LEU A 145 -15.42 -28.38 -2.11
N ILE A 146 -16.02 -28.17 -0.94
CA ILE A 146 -16.31 -29.21 0.06
C ILE A 146 -17.80 -29.20 0.42
N TRP A 147 -18.32 -30.33 0.91
CA TRP A 147 -19.64 -30.39 1.52
C TRP A 147 -19.52 -29.99 3.00
N MET A 148 -20.23 -28.94 3.38
CA MET A 148 -20.28 -28.44 4.76
C MET A 148 -21.64 -28.77 5.37
N GLU A 149 -21.66 -29.21 6.62
CA GLU A 149 -22.92 -29.39 7.36
C GLU A 149 -23.69 -28.07 7.38
N ALA A 150 -25.03 -28.15 7.29
CA ALA A 150 -25.95 -27.01 7.15
C ALA A 150 -25.91 -26.24 5.82
N GLU A 151 -25.02 -26.57 4.88
CA GLU A 151 -25.02 -25.99 3.54
C GLU A 151 -25.68 -26.91 2.50
N SER A 152 -26.50 -26.33 1.63
CA SER A 152 -27.20 -27.07 0.57
C SER A 152 -26.38 -27.21 -0.73
N GLN A 153 -25.24 -26.52 -0.82
CA GLN A 153 -24.36 -26.47 -1.99
C GLN A 153 -22.89 -26.64 -1.59
N PRO A 154 -22.00 -27.03 -2.52
CA PRO A 154 -20.57 -27.10 -2.25
C PRO A 154 -19.99 -25.73 -1.87
N THR A 155 -19.21 -25.69 -0.80
CA THR A 155 -18.61 -24.50 -0.21
C THR A 155 -17.12 -24.43 -0.52
N PRO A 156 -16.56 -23.27 -0.90
CA PRO A 156 -15.11 -23.11 -1.07
C PRO A 156 -14.31 -23.38 0.20
N ASN A 157 -13.24 -24.18 0.09
CA ASN A 157 -12.26 -24.34 1.15
C ASN A 157 -10.95 -23.64 0.80
N PHE A 158 -10.76 -22.44 1.33
CA PHE A 158 -9.55 -21.63 1.10
C PHE A 158 -8.36 -22.01 1.99
N ASN A 159 -8.49 -23.02 2.87
CA ASN A 159 -7.34 -23.55 3.62
C ASN A 159 -6.49 -24.46 2.72
N VAL A 160 -5.70 -23.82 1.87
CA VAL A 160 -4.83 -24.47 0.88
C VAL A 160 -3.38 -24.11 1.14
N SER A 161 -2.47 -24.97 0.70
CA SER A 161 -1.05 -24.67 0.71
C SER A 161 -0.63 -24.00 -0.59
N LEU A 162 0.15 -22.92 -0.50
CA LEU A 162 0.69 -22.17 -1.62
C LEU A 162 2.22 -22.14 -1.55
N GLN A 163 2.87 -21.96 -2.70
CA GLN A 163 4.27 -21.56 -2.73
C GLN A 163 4.36 -20.04 -2.61
N CYS A 164 4.84 -19.58 -1.46
CA CYS A 164 4.86 -18.18 -1.08
C CYS A 164 6.31 -17.66 -0.98
N SER A 165 6.49 -16.39 -1.30
CA SER A 165 7.69 -15.65 -0.91
C SER A 165 7.70 -15.43 0.60
N ASN A 166 8.87 -15.42 1.22
CA ASN A 166 8.98 -15.17 2.66
C ASN A 166 8.75 -13.69 2.99
N TRP A 167 7.61 -13.39 3.63
CA TRP A 167 7.20 -12.03 4.02
C TRP A 167 8.18 -11.40 4.99
N ASP A 168 8.58 -12.12 6.05
CA ASP A 168 9.48 -11.59 7.07
C ASP A 168 10.85 -11.22 6.50
N LEU A 169 11.36 -12.03 5.58
CA LEU A 169 12.61 -11.78 4.85
C LEU A 169 12.48 -10.57 3.93
N MET A 170 11.38 -10.47 3.17
CA MET A 170 11.08 -9.29 2.36
C MET A 170 11.00 -8.03 3.23
N TRP A 171 10.33 -8.14 4.36
CA TRP A 171 10.08 -7.02 5.26
C TRP A 171 11.37 -6.51 5.91
N SER A 172 12.11 -7.42 6.56
CA SER A 172 13.41 -7.12 7.19
C SER A 172 14.40 -6.54 6.18
N TRP A 173 14.50 -7.13 4.98
CA TRP A 173 15.40 -6.63 3.93
C TRP A 173 15.09 -5.18 3.54
N TRP A 174 13.80 -4.82 3.44
CA TRP A 174 13.39 -3.43 3.15
C TRP A 174 13.71 -2.50 4.32
N ARG A 175 13.36 -2.89 5.56
CA ARG A 175 13.57 -2.05 6.76
C ARG A 175 15.04 -1.71 7.00
N GLU A 176 15.96 -2.60 6.66
CA GLU A 176 17.40 -2.35 6.75
C GLU A 176 17.92 -1.30 5.76
N ARG A 177 17.17 -1.03 4.68
CA ARG A 177 17.62 -0.22 3.54
C ARG A 177 16.78 1.03 3.30
N GLN A 178 15.61 1.11 3.92
CA GLN A 178 14.79 2.31 3.87
C GLN A 178 15.50 3.49 4.54
N MET A 179 15.09 4.70 4.16
CA MET A 179 15.60 5.96 4.69
C MET A 179 15.38 6.04 6.22
N THR A 180 16.24 6.75 6.92
CA THR A 180 16.02 7.13 8.33
C THR A 180 14.92 8.19 8.44
N GLU A 181 14.43 8.47 9.65
CA GLU A 181 13.43 9.52 9.88
C GLU A 181 13.96 10.90 9.44
N ASP A 182 15.17 11.25 9.86
CA ASP A 182 15.85 12.50 9.44
C ASP A 182 15.98 12.62 7.91
N GLN A 183 16.19 11.50 7.22
CA GLN A 183 16.25 11.49 5.76
C GLN A 183 14.86 11.68 5.15
N VAL A 184 13.82 11.05 5.72
CA VAL A 184 12.46 11.23 5.24
C VAL A 184 11.99 12.68 5.38
N ASP A 185 12.35 13.39 6.45
CA ASP A 185 11.94 14.79 6.60
C ASP A 185 12.49 15.70 5.49
N LYS A 186 13.71 15.43 5.01
CA LYS A 186 14.29 16.14 3.86
C LYS A 186 13.72 15.67 2.52
N ALA A 187 13.20 14.45 2.44
CA ALA A 187 12.71 13.82 1.20
C ALA A 187 11.51 14.54 0.59
N TRP A 188 10.73 15.18 1.44
CA TRP A 188 9.50 15.85 1.04
C TRP A 188 9.72 17.27 0.51
N VAL A 189 10.97 17.76 0.51
CA VAL A 189 11.33 19.05 -0.09
C VAL A 189 11.77 18.83 -1.53
N LYS A 190 11.00 19.38 -2.47
CA LYS A 190 11.33 19.29 -3.90
C LYS A 190 12.65 20.03 -4.20
N PRO A 191 13.66 19.37 -4.81
CA PRO A 191 14.89 20.05 -5.23
C PRO A 191 14.66 21.08 -6.36
N PRO A 192 15.48 22.15 -6.45
CA PRO A 192 15.39 23.13 -7.53
C PRO A 192 15.68 22.48 -8.89
N GLY A 193 14.95 22.91 -9.93
CA GLY A 193 15.15 22.45 -11.32
C GLY A 193 14.51 21.12 -11.69
N VAL A 194 13.89 20.39 -10.75
CA VAL A 194 13.19 19.12 -11.04
C VAL A 194 11.85 19.37 -11.74
N LYS A 195 11.56 18.63 -12.82
CA LYS A 195 10.26 18.74 -13.52
C LYS A 195 9.14 18.17 -12.66
N GLN A 196 7.94 18.71 -12.83
CA GLN A 196 6.72 18.23 -12.19
C GLN A 196 5.78 17.70 -13.23
N TRP A 197 5.23 16.52 -12.97
CA TRP A 197 4.13 16.02 -13.79
C TRP A 197 2.92 16.96 -13.64
N PRO A 198 2.24 17.35 -14.73
CA PRO A 198 1.08 18.22 -14.63
C PRO A 198 -0.02 17.61 -13.75
N ALA A 199 -0.52 18.39 -12.79
CA ALA A 199 -1.62 17.96 -11.93
C ALA A 199 -2.89 17.68 -12.76
N PRO A 200 -3.51 16.49 -12.64
CA PRO A 200 -4.75 16.20 -13.33
C PRO A 200 -5.90 17.06 -12.78
N ASN A 201 -6.95 17.25 -13.59
CA ASN A 201 -8.12 18.03 -13.17
C ASN A 201 -8.81 17.44 -11.93
N ALA A 202 -8.85 16.11 -11.80
CA ALA A 202 -9.41 15.43 -10.64
C ALA A 202 -8.72 15.85 -9.33
N LEU A 203 -7.38 15.92 -9.32
CA LEU A 203 -6.62 16.38 -8.15
C LEU A 203 -6.95 17.84 -7.79
N LYS A 204 -7.08 18.70 -8.80
CA LYS A 204 -7.44 20.12 -8.58
C LYS A 204 -8.85 20.25 -7.98
N GLN A 205 -9.81 19.46 -8.48
CA GLN A 205 -11.18 19.43 -7.98
C GLN A 205 -11.25 18.92 -6.54
N GLU A 206 -10.52 17.84 -6.23
CA GLU A 206 -10.44 17.30 -4.87
C GLU A 206 -9.85 18.32 -3.88
N LYS A 207 -8.75 18.99 -4.25
CA LYS A 207 -8.15 20.05 -3.43
C LYS A 207 -9.11 21.23 -3.22
N ALA A 208 -9.83 21.64 -4.26
CA ALA A 208 -10.83 22.71 -4.15
C ALA A 208 -11.98 22.33 -3.22
N ALA A 209 -12.49 21.09 -3.33
CA ALA A 209 -13.54 20.58 -2.45
C ALA A 209 -13.08 20.48 -0.99
N LEU A 210 -11.84 20.04 -0.75
CA LEU A 210 -11.27 20.00 0.59
C LEU A 210 -11.16 21.41 1.18
N ALA A 211 -10.68 22.39 0.41
CA ALA A 211 -10.58 23.78 0.85
C ALA A 211 -11.96 24.38 1.20
N GLU A 212 -12.99 24.08 0.41
CA GLU A 212 -14.37 24.50 0.71
C GLU A 212 -14.86 23.90 2.03
N ILE A 213 -14.67 22.60 2.24
CA ILE A 213 -15.07 21.92 3.48
C ILE A 213 -14.38 22.51 4.70
N CYS A 214 -13.07 22.76 4.60
CA CYS A 214 -12.28 23.35 5.68
C CYS A 214 -12.66 24.81 5.99
N SER A 215 -13.33 25.51 5.07
CA SER A 215 -13.84 26.87 5.30
C SER A 215 -15.16 26.91 6.08
N ARG A 216 -15.83 25.77 6.27
CA ARG A 216 -17.14 25.71 6.94
C ARG A 216 -16.99 25.92 8.45
N PRO A 217 -17.92 26.63 9.10
CA PRO A 217 -17.90 26.79 10.55
C PRO A 217 -18.00 25.43 11.24
N ASN A 218 -17.31 25.29 12.37
CA ASN A 218 -17.26 24.06 13.19
C ASN A 218 -16.61 22.83 12.52
N ILE A 219 -15.87 23.01 11.43
CA ILE A 219 -15.00 21.99 10.85
C ILE A 219 -13.56 22.28 11.24
N SER A 220 -12.88 21.28 11.80
CA SER A 220 -11.43 21.33 12.05
C SER A 220 -10.72 20.47 11.03
N CYS A 221 -9.80 21.07 10.29
CA CYS A 221 -9.00 20.43 9.26
C CYS A 221 -7.54 20.37 9.72
N THR A 222 -7.10 19.20 10.20
CA THR A 222 -5.73 19.01 10.68
C THR A 222 -5.04 17.80 10.08
N VAL A 223 -3.71 17.87 9.96
CA VAL A 223 -2.80 16.76 9.66
C VAL A 223 -1.81 16.67 10.82
N LYS A 224 -1.72 15.51 11.48
CA LYS A 224 -0.87 15.31 12.67
C LYS A 224 -1.05 16.38 13.77
N GLY A 225 -2.25 16.93 13.90
CA GLY A 225 -2.57 17.97 14.89
C GLY A 225 -2.29 19.41 14.43
N GLU A 226 -1.69 19.62 13.26
CA GLU A 226 -1.45 20.93 12.66
C GLU A 226 -2.53 21.28 11.63
N ALA A 227 -2.84 22.55 11.43
CA ALA A 227 -3.81 22.98 10.43
C ALA A 227 -3.38 22.55 9.01
N LEU A 228 -4.31 22.01 8.23
CA LEU A 228 -4.08 21.68 6.83
C LEU A 228 -3.61 22.92 6.05
N THR A 229 -2.46 22.84 5.38
CA THR A 229 -1.99 23.87 4.45
C THR A 229 -2.23 23.42 3.01
N PRO A 230 -2.28 24.34 2.03
CA PRO A 230 -2.40 24.00 0.61
C PRO A 230 -1.26 23.08 0.10
N GLU A 231 -0.13 23.09 0.79
CA GLU A 231 1.11 22.37 0.46
C GLU A 231 1.18 21.00 1.14
N THR A 232 0.65 20.84 2.35
CA THR A 232 0.60 19.54 3.08
C THR A 232 -0.58 18.66 2.69
N GLY A 233 -1.46 19.16 1.82
CA GLY A 233 -2.71 18.52 1.42
C GLY A 233 -2.54 17.31 0.50
N ILE A 234 -2.91 16.16 1.06
CA ILE A 234 -3.10 14.79 0.54
C ILE A 234 -1.96 13.85 0.95
N LEU A 235 -1.85 13.62 2.26
CA LEU A 235 -1.36 12.33 2.75
C LEU A 235 -2.60 11.51 3.10
N VAL A 236 -2.71 10.39 2.40
CA VAL A 236 -3.84 9.48 2.42
C VAL A 236 -3.80 8.53 3.60
#